data_AF-A0A961KCF2-F1
#
_entry.id   AF-A0A961KCF2-F1
#
_cell.length_a   1.000
_cell.length_b   1.000
_cell.length_c   1.000
_cell.angle_alpha   90.00
_cell.angle_beta   90.00
_cell.angle_gamma   90.00
#
_symmetry.space_group_name_H-M   'P 1'
#
loop_
_entity.id
_entity.type
_entity.pdbx_description
1 polymer ?
#
loop_
_entity_poly.entity_id
_entity_poly.type
_entity_poly.pdbx_seq_one_letter_code
_entity_poly.pdbx_strand_id
1 'polypeptide(L)'
;KTGTARIAQLAEARHGPLELAIVPVGVDYEVKNRFRTRVCFTFGDPVRLGAETKAEPGETPGADRRGSEETQTLSVRAATARLARALAAVAPDHETTRALRAMTLAGEILALVPGGRPGHPPPFARVVARRHAVEAALSRAGSGAVPGPEAQTRAETARAALAAYAWALDEAGLADHALAAPPGWAALARTVLALLPSLPVLLLAGLFCLPQALLLGAVSRSKPRDRQMTWIAFGGLVVYPATWLLWALALGLVAGGALAAGWGWAVAAATLLGAPVCARLALPGIDRAARLAGAFKARRVLSRDPDRAASLLALRSRARAALDALFAGARDGPG
;
A
#
# COMPACT_ATOMS: atom_id res chain seq x y z
N LYS A 1 -18.14 11.66 -4.50
CA LYS A 1 -19.29 11.83 -3.59
C LYS A 1 -19.47 13.33 -3.31
N THR A 2 -20.66 13.89 -3.48
CA THR A 2 -20.98 15.33 -3.36
C THR A 2 -21.10 15.83 -1.91
N GLY A 3 -21.13 14.93 -0.93
CA GLY A 3 -21.42 15.26 0.48
C GLY A 3 -20.49 16.30 1.09
N THR A 4 -19.17 16.19 0.88
CA THR A 4 -18.20 17.11 1.49
C THR A 4 -18.38 18.55 1.00
N ALA A 5 -18.56 18.76 -0.31
CA ALA A 5 -18.80 20.08 -0.89
C ALA A 5 -20.09 20.69 -0.34
N ARG A 6 -21.16 19.89 -0.28
CA ARG A 6 -22.46 20.32 0.23
C ARG A 6 -22.41 20.72 1.71
N ILE A 7 -21.71 19.95 2.55
CA ILE A 7 -21.54 20.25 3.99
C ILE A 7 -20.82 21.58 4.17
N ALA A 8 -19.71 21.79 3.45
CA ALA A 8 -18.92 23.02 3.55
C ALA A 8 -19.72 24.25 3.07
N GLN A 9 -20.39 24.17 1.93
CA GLN A 9 -21.23 25.28 1.43
C GLN A 9 -22.42 25.57 2.34
N LEU A 10 -23.06 24.53 2.91
CA LEU A 10 -24.16 24.72 3.87
C LEU A 10 -23.67 25.37 5.16
N ALA A 11 -22.48 25.01 5.64
CA ALA A 11 -21.88 25.62 6.81
C ALA A 11 -21.62 27.12 6.59
N GLU A 12 -21.04 27.50 5.44
CA GLU A 12 -20.83 28.92 5.10
C GLU A 12 -22.15 29.67 4.90
N ALA A 13 -23.14 29.06 4.27
CA ALA A 13 -24.47 29.68 4.10
C ALA A 13 -25.17 29.93 5.45
N ARG A 14 -24.98 29.04 6.44
CA ARG A 14 -25.62 29.16 7.76
C ARG A 14 -24.88 30.08 8.72
N HIS A 15 -23.55 30.14 8.63
CA HIS A 15 -22.70 30.78 9.64
C HIS A 15 -21.90 31.97 9.10
N GLY A 16 -22.08 32.35 7.83
CA GLY A 16 -21.29 33.40 7.18
C GLY A 16 -19.96 32.88 6.63
N PRO A 17 -19.07 33.77 6.14
CA PRO A 17 -17.81 33.40 5.51
C PRO A 17 -16.85 32.79 6.54
N LEU A 18 -16.78 31.45 6.57
CA LEU A 18 -15.89 30.69 7.44
C LEU A 18 -14.50 30.43 6.82
N GLU A 19 -14.31 30.79 5.55
CA GLU A 19 -13.10 30.50 4.76
C GLU A 19 -12.69 29.03 4.81
N LEU A 20 -13.67 28.12 4.71
CA LEU A 20 -13.41 26.69 4.87
C LEU A 20 -12.50 26.18 3.76
N ALA A 21 -11.42 25.52 4.17
CA ALA A 21 -10.51 24.82 3.28
C ALA A 21 -10.59 23.31 3.51
N ILE A 22 -10.77 22.55 2.45
CA ILE A 22 -10.79 21.09 2.48
C ILE A 22 -9.42 20.59 2.03
N VAL A 23 -8.71 19.86 2.89
CA VAL A 23 -7.41 19.27 2.56
C VAL A 23 -7.61 17.86 2.01
N PRO A 24 -7.29 17.58 0.74
CA PRO A 24 -7.35 16.23 0.20
C PRO A 24 -6.23 15.37 0.80
N VAL A 25 -6.58 14.16 1.23
CA VAL A 25 -5.61 13.21 1.83
C VAL A 25 -5.64 11.89 1.07
N GLY A 26 -4.50 11.54 0.47
CA GLY A 26 -4.22 10.22 -0.10
C GLY A 26 -3.64 9.28 0.96
N VAL A 27 -4.06 8.02 0.93
CA VAL A 27 -3.55 6.98 1.84
C VAL A 27 -3.03 5.81 1.03
N ASP A 28 -1.71 5.63 1.06
CA ASP A 28 -1.03 4.56 0.37
C ASP A 28 -0.61 3.45 1.31
N TYR A 29 -0.87 2.22 0.92
CA TYR A 29 -0.47 1.03 1.63
C TYR A 29 0.60 0.31 0.82
N GLU A 30 1.73 -0.03 1.43
CA GLU A 30 2.76 -0.81 0.76
C GLU A 30 2.20 -2.19 0.34
N VAL A 31 1.42 -2.81 1.22
CA VAL A 31 0.71 -4.08 0.98
C VAL A 31 -0.66 -4.02 1.66
N LYS A 32 -1.71 -3.66 0.91
CA LYS A 32 -3.09 -3.47 1.42
C LYS A 32 -3.67 -4.70 2.14
N ASN A 33 -3.22 -5.89 1.76
CA ASN A 33 -3.69 -7.17 2.31
C ASN A 33 -2.71 -7.79 3.31
N ARG A 34 -1.88 -6.98 3.99
CA ARG A 34 -0.96 -7.46 5.01
C ARG A 34 -1.16 -6.69 6.31
N PHE A 35 -1.30 -7.43 7.40
CA PHE A 35 -1.27 -6.88 8.75
C PHE A 35 0.09 -6.21 9.00
N ARG A 36 0.08 -4.98 9.53
CA ARG A 36 1.28 -4.14 9.79
C ARG A 36 2.08 -3.80 8.54
N THR A 37 1.40 -3.26 7.54
CA THR A 37 2.07 -2.67 6.37
C THR A 37 2.50 -1.22 6.64
N ARG A 38 3.50 -0.73 5.90
CA ARG A 38 3.85 0.70 5.91
C ARG A 38 2.72 1.48 5.22
N VAL A 39 2.35 2.61 5.82
CA VAL A 39 1.34 3.52 5.27
C VAL A 39 2.00 4.87 5.02
N CYS A 40 1.67 5.51 3.90
CA CYS A 40 2.08 6.87 3.58
C CYS A 40 0.82 7.73 3.43
N PHE A 41 0.81 8.89 4.11
CA PHE A 41 -0.23 9.90 3.95
C PHE A 41 0.32 11.00 3.04
N THR A 42 -0.42 11.31 1.98
CA THR A 42 -0.10 12.40 1.07
C THR A 42 -1.14 13.49 1.26
N PHE A 43 -0.72 14.67 1.71
CA PHE A 43 -1.58 15.84 1.87
C PHE A 43 -1.44 16.72 0.63
N GLY A 44 -2.55 17.02 -0.04
CA GLY A 44 -2.57 17.93 -1.17
C GLY A 44 -2.90 19.35 -0.76
N ASP A 45 -2.95 20.25 -1.74
CA ASP A 45 -3.22 21.65 -1.48
C ASP A 45 -4.65 21.87 -0.94
N PRO A 46 -4.83 22.76 0.05
CA PRO A 46 -6.15 23.07 0.57
C PRO A 46 -7.08 23.65 -0.50
N VAL A 47 -8.26 23.06 -0.68
CA VAL A 47 -9.27 23.52 -1.64
C VAL A 47 -10.28 24.40 -0.93
N ARG A 48 -10.28 25.70 -1.25
CA ARG A 48 -11.30 26.65 -0.79
C ARG A 48 -12.51 26.59 -1.71
N LEU A 49 -13.72 26.53 -1.13
CA LEU A 49 -14.96 26.39 -1.92
C LEU A 49 -15.69 27.72 -2.14
N GLY A 50 -15.53 28.71 -1.26
CA GLY A 50 -16.33 29.94 -1.24
C GLY A 50 -15.72 31.19 -1.90
N ALA A 51 -14.49 31.12 -2.45
CA ALA A 51 -13.79 32.34 -2.90
C ALA A 51 -14.41 33.03 -4.14
N GLU A 52 -15.21 32.33 -4.93
CA GLU A 52 -15.71 32.84 -6.22
C GLU A 52 -17.17 33.32 -6.17
N THR A 53 -17.88 33.10 -5.06
CA THR A 53 -19.32 33.44 -4.94
C THR A 53 -19.57 34.67 -4.07
N LYS A 54 -18.62 35.62 -4.03
CA LYS A 54 -18.95 37.01 -3.70
C LYS A 54 -19.71 37.61 -4.89
N ALA A 55 -20.92 37.11 -5.14
CA ALA A 55 -21.91 37.91 -5.85
C ALA A 55 -22.13 39.14 -4.96
N GLU A 56 -21.92 40.32 -5.54
CA GLU A 56 -22.19 41.57 -4.85
C GLU A 56 -23.61 41.50 -4.23
N PRO A 57 -23.79 41.97 -2.98
CA PRO A 57 -25.11 42.06 -2.37
C PRO A 57 -25.89 43.21 -3.05
N GLY A 58 -26.26 42.98 -4.32
CA GLY A 58 -27.14 43.81 -5.12
C GLY A 58 -28.57 43.35 -4.92
N GLU A 59 -29.31 44.13 -4.16
CA GLU A 59 -30.71 44.01 -3.78
C GLU A 59 -31.66 43.64 -4.93
N THR A 60 -32.41 42.54 -4.78
CA THR A 60 -33.85 42.52 -5.12
C THR A 60 -34.55 41.34 -4.41
N PRO A 61 -35.20 41.58 -3.27
CA PRO A 61 -35.95 40.55 -2.55
C PRO A 61 -37.30 40.32 -3.23
N GLY A 62 -37.38 39.37 -4.16
CA GLY A 62 -38.68 38.97 -4.71
C GLY A 62 -38.70 38.05 -5.93
N ALA A 63 -37.62 37.92 -6.69
CA ALA A 63 -37.63 37.14 -7.93
C ALA A 63 -36.90 35.78 -7.78
N ASP A 64 -37.65 34.71 -8.01
CA ASP A 64 -37.20 33.35 -8.33
C ASP A 64 -36.40 32.53 -7.30
N ARG A 65 -37.13 31.93 -6.34
CA ARG A 65 -36.66 30.74 -5.58
C ARG A 65 -36.16 29.62 -6.49
N ARG A 66 -36.73 29.43 -7.69
CA ARG A 66 -36.27 28.41 -8.66
C ARG A 66 -34.87 28.68 -9.21
N GLY A 67 -34.52 29.95 -9.48
CA GLY A 67 -33.17 30.30 -9.94
C GLY A 67 -32.09 30.06 -8.88
N SER A 68 -32.46 30.13 -7.59
CA SER A 68 -31.52 29.87 -6.49
C SER A 68 -31.11 28.39 -6.35
N GLU A 69 -32.03 27.45 -6.61
CA GLU A 69 -31.74 26.01 -6.50
C GLU A 69 -30.84 25.51 -7.64
N GLU A 70 -31.06 25.99 -8.86
CA GLU A 70 -30.25 25.62 -10.02
C GLU A 70 -28.83 26.19 -9.89
N THR A 71 -28.71 27.46 -9.47
CA THR A 71 -27.42 28.11 -9.20
C THR A 71 -26.66 27.39 -8.08
N GLN A 72 -27.34 26.99 -7.00
CA GLN A 72 -26.74 26.21 -5.93
C GLN A 72 -26.27 24.84 -6.43
N THR A 73 -27.06 24.18 -7.27
CA THR A 73 -26.70 22.87 -7.84
C THR A 73 -25.46 22.96 -8.72
N LEU A 74 -25.36 23.99 -9.58
CA LEU A 74 -24.19 24.25 -10.41
C LEU A 74 -22.95 24.56 -9.55
N SER A 75 -23.09 25.38 -8.50
CA SER A 75 -22.01 25.67 -7.56
C SER A 75 -21.51 24.41 -6.83
N VAL A 76 -22.41 23.58 -6.30
CA VAL A 76 -22.06 22.30 -5.66
C VAL A 76 -21.34 21.38 -6.65
N ARG A 77 -21.79 21.34 -7.92
CA ARG A 77 -21.18 20.51 -8.96
C ARG A 77 -19.77 20.98 -9.29
N ALA A 78 -19.56 22.29 -9.45
CA ALA A 78 -18.24 22.89 -9.66
C ALA A 78 -17.29 22.62 -8.48
N ALA A 79 -17.76 22.83 -7.25
CA ALA A 79 -17.03 22.52 -6.02
C ALA A 79 -16.65 21.03 -5.94
N THR A 80 -17.60 20.13 -6.25
CA THR A 80 -17.36 18.69 -6.29
C THR A 80 -16.31 18.33 -7.34
N ALA A 81 -16.35 18.94 -8.53
CA ALA A 81 -15.36 18.71 -9.58
C ALA A 81 -13.97 19.20 -9.17
N ARG A 82 -13.86 20.36 -8.49
CA ARG A 82 -12.59 20.84 -7.91
C ARG A 82 -12.02 19.86 -6.89
N LEU A 83 -12.84 19.41 -5.94
CA LEU A 83 -12.44 18.40 -4.95
C LEU A 83 -12.03 17.07 -5.59
N ALA A 84 -12.75 16.63 -6.62
CA ALA A 84 -12.41 15.40 -7.34
C ALA A 84 -11.04 15.50 -8.01
N ARG A 85 -10.73 16.63 -8.66
CA ARG A 85 -9.41 16.88 -9.25
C ARG A 85 -8.30 16.92 -8.18
N ALA A 86 -8.54 17.62 -7.08
CA ALA A 86 -7.58 17.70 -5.98
C ALA A 86 -7.34 16.33 -5.32
N LEU A 87 -8.38 15.50 -5.18
CA LEU A 87 -8.26 14.14 -4.68
C LEU A 87 -7.50 13.23 -5.65
N ALA A 88 -7.76 13.35 -6.97
CA ALA A 88 -7.05 12.55 -7.97
C ALA A 88 -5.52 12.84 -7.99
N ALA A 89 -5.09 14.02 -7.54
CA ALA A 89 -3.67 14.35 -7.42
C ALA A 89 -2.97 13.60 -6.28
N VAL A 90 -3.67 13.28 -5.19
CA VAL A 90 -3.12 12.60 -4.01
C VAL A 90 -3.47 11.12 -3.93
N ALA A 91 -4.55 10.71 -4.60
CA ALA A 91 -5.05 9.35 -4.68
C ALA A 91 -5.47 9.03 -6.13
N PRO A 92 -4.49 8.86 -7.04
CA PRO A 92 -4.77 8.54 -8.43
C PRO A 92 -5.52 7.22 -8.55
N ASP A 93 -6.53 7.21 -9.43
CA ASP A 93 -7.29 6.00 -9.72
C ASP A 93 -6.53 5.14 -10.74
N HIS A 94 -6.63 3.83 -10.58
CA HIS A 94 -6.01 2.87 -11.49
C HIS A 94 -7.05 1.85 -11.92
N GLU A 95 -7.33 1.82 -13.22
CA GLU A 95 -8.30 0.91 -13.82
C GLU A 95 -7.99 -0.56 -13.55
N THR A 96 -6.70 -0.91 -13.44
CA THR A 96 -6.26 -2.29 -13.24
C THR A 96 -5.20 -2.39 -12.15
N THR A 97 -5.20 -3.53 -11.44
CA THR A 97 -4.14 -3.86 -10.48
C THR A 97 -2.75 -3.92 -11.14
N ARG A 98 -2.70 -4.27 -12.44
CA ARG A 98 -1.47 -4.29 -13.23
C ARG A 98 -0.91 -2.89 -13.46
N ALA A 99 -1.78 -1.92 -13.76
CA ALA A 99 -1.37 -0.52 -13.88
C ALA A 99 -0.81 0.02 -12.55
N LEU A 100 -1.51 -0.22 -11.43
CA LEU A 100 -1.03 0.16 -10.09
C LEU A 100 0.33 -0.50 -9.77
N ARG A 101 0.52 -1.77 -10.12
CA ARG A 101 1.78 -2.49 -9.94
C ARG A 101 2.92 -1.85 -10.74
N ALA A 102 2.67 -1.53 -12.01
CA ALA A 102 3.65 -0.87 -12.87
C ALA A 102 4.05 0.53 -12.34
N MET A 103 3.08 1.31 -11.85
CA MET A 103 3.36 2.62 -11.24
C MET A 103 4.16 2.48 -9.94
N THR A 104 3.79 1.52 -9.07
CA THR A 104 4.55 1.22 -7.85
C THR A 104 5.99 0.85 -8.18
N LEU A 105 6.20 0.01 -9.20
CA LEU A 105 7.51 -0.40 -9.68
C LEU A 105 8.33 0.78 -10.21
N ALA A 106 7.70 1.71 -10.93
CA ALA A 106 8.36 2.95 -11.36
C ALA A 106 8.87 3.76 -10.16
N GLY A 107 8.04 3.88 -9.11
CA GLY A 107 8.43 4.50 -7.84
C GLY A 107 9.62 3.79 -7.18
N GLU A 108 9.63 2.45 -7.15
CA GLU A 108 10.73 1.65 -6.60
C GLU A 108 12.05 1.87 -7.36
N ILE A 109 12.01 1.79 -8.70
CA ILE A 109 13.17 2.01 -9.58
C ILE A 109 13.78 3.40 -9.36
N LEU A 110 12.95 4.42 -9.19
CA LEU A 110 13.39 5.81 -9.00
C LEU A 110 13.77 6.15 -7.56
N ALA A 111 13.22 5.44 -6.58
CA ALA A 111 13.53 5.64 -5.17
C ALA A 111 14.79 4.91 -4.72
N LEU A 112 15.24 3.89 -5.47
CA LEU A 112 16.45 3.16 -5.19
C LEU A 112 17.69 4.06 -5.37
N VAL A 113 18.48 4.19 -4.30
CA VAL A 113 19.74 4.94 -4.32
C VAL A 113 20.87 3.99 -4.67
N PRO A 114 21.72 4.31 -5.67
CA PRO A 114 22.96 3.57 -5.90
C PRO A 114 23.80 3.50 -4.62
N GLY A 115 24.24 2.30 -4.24
CA GLY A 115 24.98 2.08 -2.97
C GLY A 115 24.10 1.99 -1.71
N GLY A 116 22.77 1.91 -1.85
CA GLY A 116 21.87 1.61 -0.75
C GLY A 116 22.17 0.25 -0.08
N ARG A 117 21.63 0.04 1.13
CA ARG A 117 21.82 -1.22 1.88
C ARG A 117 21.26 -2.41 1.09
N PRO A 118 22.06 -3.42 0.72
CA PRO A 118 21.59 -4.58 -0.02
C PRO A 118 20.43 -5.30 0.68
N GLY A 119 19.42 -5.69 -0.09
CA GLY A 119 18.24 -6.41 0.39
C GLY A 119 17.23 -5.55 1.17
N HIS A 120 17.44 -4.24 1.31
CA HIS A 120 16.48 -3.35 1.95
C HIS A 120 15.68 -2.55 0.92
N PRO A 121 14.34 -2.56 0.98
CA PRO A 121 13.54 -1.71 0.12
C PRO A 121 13.78 -0.24 0.47
N PRO A 122 13.65 0.68 -0.50
CA PRO A 122 13.70 2.11 -0.22
C PRO A 122 12.63 2.54 0.81
N PRO A 123 12.81 3.71 1.46
CA PRO A 123 11.78 4.29 2.32
C PRO A 123 10.47 4.44 1.55
N PHE A 124 9.36 3.94 2.12
CA PHE A 124 8.09 3.87 1.41
C PHE A 124 7.57 5.25 0.98
N ALA A 125 7.73 6.28 1.82
CA ALA A 125 7.39 7.66 1.45
C ALA A 125 8.12 8.14 0.19
N ARG A 126 9.38 7.71 -0.02
CA ARG A 126 10.14 8.04 -1.23
C ARG A 126 9.58 7.33 -2.46
N VAL A 127 9.17 6.08 -2.32
CA VAL A 127 8.50 5.31 -3.39
C VAL A 127 7.21 6.00 -3.79
N VAL A 128 6.37 6.36 -2.83
CA VAL A 128 5.10 7.06 -3.06
C VAL A 128 5.31 8.42 -3.74
N ALA A 129 6.25 9.23 -3.25
CA ALA A 129 6.58 10.51 -3.89
C ALA A 129 7.06 10.35 -5.33
N ARG A 130 7.93 9.36 -5.60
CA ARG A 130 8.40 9.07 -6.97
C ARG A 130 7.29 8.55 -7.87
N ARG A 131 6.39 7.70 -7.35
CA ARG A 131 5.23 7.20 -8.08
C ARG A 131 4.31 8.35 -8.51
N HIS A 132 3.94 9.25 -7.59
CA HIS A 132 3.12 10.41 -7.93
C HIS A 132 3.79 11.32 -8.96
N ALA A 133 5.12 11.49 -8.90
CA ALA A 133 5.85 12.25 -9.91
C ALA A 133 5.77 11.60 -11.31
N VAL A 134 5.84 10.27 -11.39
CA VAL A 134 5.67 9.52 -12.64
C VAL A 134 4.24 9.64 -13.16
N GLU A 135 3.24 9.47 -12.29
CA GLU A 135 1.82 9.62 -12.65
C GLU A 135 1.54 11.01 -13.20
N ALA A 136 2.00 12.05 -12.51
CA ALA A 136 1.86 13.43 -12.98
C ALA A 136 2.53 13.66 -14.34
N ALA A 137 3.72 13.10 -14.58
CA ALA A 137 4.39 13.21 -15.87
C ALA A 137 3.62 12.49 -17.00
N LEU A 138 3.11 11.29 -16.73
CA LEU A 138 2.30 10.52 -17.68
C LEU A 138 0.95 11.18 -17.98
N SER A 139 0.30 11.78 -16.98
CA SER A 139 -0.95 12.52 -17.15
C SER A 139 -0.76 13.81 -17.96
N ARG A 140 0.34 14.55 -17.74
CA ARG A 140 0.68 15.72 -18.56
C ARG A 140 0.91 15.35 -20.03
N ALA A 141 1.63 14.26 -20.28
CA ALA A 141 1.86 13.77 -21.64
C ALA A 141 0.56 13.31 -22.32
N GLY A 142 -0.37 12.68 -21.59
CA GLY A 142 -1.65 12.19 -22.15
C GLY A 142 -2.73 13.26 -22.34
N SER A 143 -2.69 14.33 -21.55
CA SER A 143 -3.67 15.43 -21.63
C SER A 143 -3.39 16.45 -22.74
N GLY A 144 -2.27 16.29 -23.47
CA GLY A 144 -1.82 17.28 -24.45
C GLY A 144 -1.26 18.57 -23.84
N ALA A 145 -1.09 18.62 -22.51
CA ALA A 145 -0.50 19.76 -21.81
C ALA A 145 0.97 20.01 -22.22
N VAL A 146 1.66 18.98 -22.68
CA VAL A 146 2.97 19.09 -23.33
C VAL A 146 2.75 18.90 -24.84
N PRO A 147 2.85 19.95 -25.66
CA PRO A 147 2.66 19.83 -27.10
C PRO A 147 3.78 19.00 -27.73
N GLY A 148 3.39 18.04 -28.59
CA GLY A 148 4.32 17.30 -29.44
C GLY A 148 4.14 15.78 -29.37
N PRO A 149 4.19 15.07 -30.52
CA PRO A 149 4.07 13.61 -30.57
C PRO A 149 5.19 12.89 -29.81
N GLU A 150 6.33 13.55 -29.58
CA GLU A 150 7.46 13.01 -28.82
C GLU A 150 7.14 12.79 -27.33
N ALA A 151 6.34 13.67 -26.71
CA ALA A 151 5.97 13.51 -25.30
C ALA A 151 5.08 12.28 -25.10
N GLN A 152 4.12 12.09 -26.01
CA GLN A 152 3.24 10.92 -26.01
C GLN A 152 4.03 9.63 -26.27
N THR A 153 4.90 9.61 -27.30
CA THR A 153 5.76 8.44 -27.61
C THR A 153 6.63 8.06 -26.42
N ARG A 154 7.21 9.03 -25.71
CA ARG A 154 8.00 8.76 -24.49
C ARG A 154 7.15 8.18 -23.36
N ALA A 155 5.96 8.72 -23.14
CA ALA A 155 5.04 8.18 -22.13
C ALA A 155 4.59 6.75 -22.45
N GLU A 156 4.27 6.45 -23.71
CA GLU A 156 3.92 5.10 -24.17
C GLU A 156 5.10 4.14 -24.04
N THR A 157 6.30 4.57 -24.42
CA THR A 157 7.53 3.79 -24.26
C THR A 157 7.80 3.46 -22.79
N ALA A 158 7.64 4.44 -21.88
CA ALA A 158 7.81 4.22 -20.44
C ALA A 158 6.77 3.23 -19.89
N ARG A 159 5.49 3.36 -20.27
CA ARG A 159 4.42 2.42 -19.88
C ARG A 159 4.72 1.00 -20.36
N ALA A 160 5.10 0.83 -21.63
CA ALA A 160 5.41 -0.47 -22.21
C ALA A 160 6.62 -1.13 -21.53
N ALA A 161 7.70 -0.38 -21.29
CA ALA A 161 8.89 -0.88 -20.61
C ALA A 161 8.60 -1.31 -19.16
N LEU A 162 7.82 -0.51 -18.42
CA LEU A 162 7.39 -0.85 -17.06
C LEU A 162 6.47 -2.08 -17.04
N ALA A 163 5.52 -2.19 -17.97
CA ALA A 163 4.60 -3.32 -18.04
C ALA A 163 5.31 -4.63 -18.38
N ALA A 164 6.29 -4.60 -19.28
CA ALA A 164 7.14 -5.74 -19.61
C ALA A 164 8.00 -6.16 -18.41
N TYR A 165 8.63 -5.19 -17.75
CA TYR A 165 9.47 -5.48 -16.58
C TYR A 165 8.66 -6.00 -15.38
N ALA A 166 7.50 -5.40 -15.10
CA ALA A 166 6.60 -5.85 -14.03
C ALA A 166 6.14 -7.30 -14.25
N TRP A 167 5.79 -7.65 -15.49
CA TRP A 167 5.38 -9.01 -15.83
C TRP A 167 6.50 -10.03 -15.63
N ALA A 168 7.72 -9.72 -16.08
CA ALA A 168 8.88 -10.60 -15.91
C ALA A 168 9.27 -10.78 -14.43
N LEU A 169 9.15 -9.73 -13.60
CA LEU A 169 9.34 -9.82 -12.15
C LEU A 169 8.30 -10.69 -11.48
N ASP A 170 7.03 -10.53 -11.84
CA ASP A 170 5.92 -11.29 -11.26
C ASP A 170 6.04 -12.79 -11.63
N GLU A 171 6.43 -13.11 -12.87
CA GLU A 171 6.71 -14.47 -13.31
C GLU A 171 7.91 -15.10 -12.58
N ALA A 172 8.94 -14.30 -12.29
CA ALA A 172 10.07 -14.74 -11.46
C ALA A 172 9.69 -14.81 -9.96
N GLY A 173 8.57 -14.21 -9.57
CA GLY A 173 8.14 -14.03 -8.20
C GLY A 173 9.18 -13.28 -7.37
N LEU A 174 9.79 -12.24 -7.95
CA LEU A 174 10.82 -11.39 -7.35
C LEU A 174 10.32 -9.97 -7.11
N ALA A 175 10.94 -9.27 -6.16
CA ALA A 175 10.76 -7.84 -5.95
C ALA A 175 11.93 -7.05 -6.57
N ASP A 176 11.70 -5.82 -7.03
CA ASP A 176 12.74 -4.99 -7.68
C ASP A 176 13.97 -4.83 -6.80
N HIS A 177 13.80 -4.47 -5.53
CA HIS A 177 14.91 -4.27 -4.61
C HIS A 177 15.77 -5.53 -4.39
N ALA A 178 15.17 -6.73 -4.53
CA ALA A 178 15.89 -7.99 -4.40
C ALA A 178 16.70 -8.33 -5.66
N LEU A 179 16.28 -7.85 -6.83
CA LEU A 179 17.03 -7.94 -8.08
C LEU A 179 18.14 -6.88 -8.14
N ALA A 180 17.82 -5.63 -7.81
CA ALA A 180 18.70 -4.49 -7.97
C ALA A 180 19.84 -4.46 -6.93
N ALA A 181 19.58 -4.97 -5.74
CA ALA A 181 20.57 -5.04 -4.67
C ALA A 181 20.41 -6.36 -3.90
N PRO A 182 20.77 -7.51 -4.51
CA PRO A 182 20.58 -8.81 -3.88
C PRO A 182 21.40 -8.90 -2.58
N PRO A 183 20.83 -9.43 -1.49
CA PRO A 183 21.56 -9.54 -0.24
C PRO A 183 22.72 -10.53 -0.38
N GLY A 184 23.92 -10.10 0.01
CA GLY A 184 25.10 -10.95 0.13
C GLY A 184 24.94 -12.01 1.22
N TRP A 185 25.72 -13.08 1.16
CA TRP A 185 25.71 -14.15 2.18
C TRP A 185 25.92 -13.63 3.59
N ALA A 186 26.81 -12.65 3.79
CA ALA A 186 27.04 -12.03 5.09
C ALA A 186 25.81 -11.28 5.63
N ALA A 187 25.00 -10.65 4.76
CA ALA A 187 23.76 -9.98 5.18
C ALA A 187 22.67 -11.00 5.56
N LEU A 188 22.58 -12.11 4.81
CA LEU A 188 21.69 -13.24 5.13
C LEU A 188 22.08 -13.88 6.46
N ALA A 189 23.37 -14.19 6.65
CA ALA A 189 23.88 -14.78 7.89
C ALA A 189 23.59 -13.90 9.11
N ARG A 190 23.84 -12.57 9.02
CA ARG A 190 23.47 -11.64 10.10
C ARG A 190 21.98 -11.65 10.41
N THR A 191 21.13 -11.77 9.39
CA THR A 191 19.67 -11.83 9.59
C THR A 191 19.24 -13.14 10.25
N VAL A 192 19.85 -14.27 9.87
CA VAL A 192 19.65 -15.58 10.51
C VAL A 192 20.08 -15.54 11.97
N LEU A 193 21.28 -15.01 12.25
CA LEU A 193 21.80 -14.87 13.62
C LEU A 193 20.88 -13.98 14.47
N ALA A 194 20.37 -12.88 13.91
CA ALA A 194 19.41 -12.00 14.60
C ALA A 194 18.03 -12.63 14.83
N LEU A 195 17.72 -13.76 14.17
CA LEU A 195 16.50 -14.53 14.37
C LEU A 195 16.65 -15.62 15.45
N LEU A 196 17.87 -16.10 15.71
CA LEU A 196 18.12 -17.18 16.67
C LEU A 196 17.50 -16.93 18.06
N PRO A 197 17.61 -15.73 18.68
CA PRO A 197 17.00 -15.49 19.99
C PRO A 197 15.48 -15.54 19.96
N SER A 198 14.86 -15.25 18.79
CA SER A 198 13.41 -15.32 18.62
C SER A 198 12.90 -16.71 18.24
N LEU A 199 13.78 -17.67 17.93
CA LEU A 199 13.39 -18.98 17.43
C LEU A 199 12.45 -19.74 18.38
N PRO A 200 12.67 -19.80 19.72
CA PRO A 200 11.77 -20.52 20.61
C PRO A 200 10.34 -19.93 20.60
N VAL A 201 10.24 -18.60 20.62
CA VAL A 201 8.96 -17.88 20.55
C VAL A 201 8.30 -18.09 19.19
N LEU A 202 9.07 -18.11 18.10
CA LEU A 202 8.55 -18.37 16.75
C LEU A 202 8.04 -19.80 16.59
N LEU A 203 8.71 -20.79 17.16
CA LEU A 203 8.28 -22.18 17.12
C LEU A 203 6.99 -22.37 17.93
N LEU A 204 6.92 -21.82 19.13
CA LEU A 204 5.70 -21.84 19.95
C LEU A 204 4.54 -21.12 19.27
N ALA A 205 4.77 -19.91 18.75
CA ALA A 205 3.74 -19.19 18.01
C ALA A 205 3.35 -19.94 16.73
N GLY A 206 4.29 -20.57 16.03
CA GLY A 206 4.01 -21.44 14.90
C GLY A 206 3.07 -22.59 15.28
N LEU A 207 3.36 -23.29 16.37
CA LEU A 207 2.51 -24.36 16.89
C LEU A 207 1.10 -23.86 17.22
N PHE A 208 0.99 -22.73 17.92
CA PHE A 208 -0.28 -22.19 18.39
C PHE A 208 -1.06 -21.35 17.36
N CYS A 209 -0.45 -20.89 16.26
CA CYS A 209 -1.07 -19.95 15.34
C CYS A 209 -1.08 -20.41 13.87
N LEU A 210 -0.21 -21.34 13.48
CA LEU A 210 -0.12 -21.78 12.08
C LEU A 210 -1.39 -22.51 11.61
N PRO A 211 -1.97 -23.48 12.35
CA PRO A 211 -3.20 -24.14 11.90
C PRO A 211 -4.35 -23.17 11.65
N GLN A 212 -4.52 -22.17 12.52
CA GLN A 212 -5.51 -21.11 12.40
C GLN A 212 -5.25 -20.23 11.18
N ALA A 213 -4.00 -19.82 10.99
CA ALA A 213 -3.60 -19.01 9.86
C ALA A 213 -3.82 -19.74 8.53
N LEU A 214 -3.56 -21.05 8.47
CA LEU A 214 -3.84 -21.88 7.30
C LEU A 214 -5.35 -22.01 7.05
N LEU A 215 -6.15 -22.24 8.10
CA LEU A 215 -7.61 -22.33 8.00
C LEU A 215 -8.22 -21.01 7.50
N LEU A 216 -7.89 -19.89 8.14
CA LEU A 216 -8.33 -18.55 7.73
C LEU A 216 -7.83 -18.19 6.34
N GLY A 217 -6.60 -18.59 6.00
CA GLY A 217 -6.05 -18.45 4.66
C GLY A 217 -6.86 -19.20 3.61
N ALA A 218 -7.20 -20.47 3.87
CA ALA A 218 -8.01 -21.28 2.96
C ALA A 218 -9.42 -20.69 2.77
N VAL A 219 -10.10 -20.32 3.87
CA VAL A 219 -11.44 -19.74 3.82
C VAL A 219 -11.43 -18.38 3.11
N SER A 220 -10.46 -17.52 3.41
CA SER A 220 -10.38 -16.17 2.82
C SER A 220 -10.09 -16.19 1.32
N ARG A 221 -9.31 -17.18 0.82
CA ARG A 221 -9.05 -17.32 -0.63
C ARG A 221 -10.31 -17.53 -1.47
N SER A 222 -11.38 -18.07 -0.88
CA SER A 222 -12.68 -18.22 -1.54
C SER A 222 -13.45 -16.90 -1.68
N LYS A 223 -13.01 -15.82 -1.03
CA LYS A 223 -13.74 -14.55 -0.95
C LYS A 223 -13.14 -13.50 -1.90
N PRO A 224 -13.98 -12.55 -2.38
CA PRO A 224 -13.51 -11.40 -3.14
C PRO A 224 -12.36 -10.65 -2.45
N ARG A 225 -11.37 -10.21 -3.22
CA ARG A 225 -10.08 -9.68 -2.71
C ARG A 225 -10.24 -8.46 -1.79
N ASP A 226 -11.23 -7.63 -2.06
CA ASP A 226 -11.62 -6.47 -1.25
C ASP A 226 -12.14 -6.87 0.15
N ARG A 227 -12.75 -8.05 0.27
CA ARG A 227 -13.30 -8.58 1.54
C ARG A 227 -12.38 -9.55 2.27
N GLN A 228 -11.28 -9.99 1.65
CA GLN A 228 -10.37 -10.98 2.25
C GLN A 228 -9.84 -10.53 3.62
N MET A 229 -9.41 -9.27 3.75
CA MET A 229 -8.93 -8.71 5.02
C MET A 229 -10.03 -8.69 6.09
N THR A 230 -11.24 -8.32 5.71
CA THR A 230 -12.41 -8.33 6.60
C THR A 230 -12.66 -9.74 7.13
N TRP A 231 -12.65 -10.75 6.25
CA TRP A 231 -12.81 -12.15 6.66
C TRP A 231 -11.67 -12.66 7.54
N ILE A 232 -10.42 -12.29 7.25
CA ILE A 232 -9.27 -12.68 8.08
C ILE A 232 -9.37 -12.02 9.45
N ALA A 233 -9.76 -10.74 9.52
CA ALA A 233 -9.88 -10.00 10.78
C ALA A 233 -11.03 -10.52 11.65
N PHE A 234 -12.25 -10.56 11.12
CA PHE A 234 -13.43 -11.03 11.86
C PHE A 234 -13.40 -12.54 12.10
N GLY A 235 -12.97 -13.32 11.11
CA GLY A 235 -12.75 -14.76 11.29
C GLY A 235 -11.66 -15.03 12.33
N GLY A 236 -10.61 -14.21 12.35
CA GLY A 236 -9.56 -14.29 13.36
C GLY A 236 -10.08 -14.06 14.79
N LEU A 237 -11.03 -13.13 14.97
CA LEU A 237 -11.64 -12.84 16.27
C LEU A 237 -12.31 -14.08 16.89
N VAL A 238 -12.81 -15.01 16.06
CA VAL A 238 -13.50 -16.22 16.51
C VAL A 238 -12.55 -17.43 16.52
N VAL A 239 -11.81 -17.64 15.43
CA VAL A 239 -10.98 -18.84 15.22
C VAL A 239 -9.80 -18.88 16.20
N TYR A 240 -9.14 -17.75 16.48
CA TYR A 240 -7.98 -17.76 17.39
C TYR A 240 -8.38 -18.11 18.83
N PRO A 241 -9.35 -17.44 19.49
CA PRO A 241 -9.73 -17.79 20.85
C PRO A 241 -10.25 -19.23 20.97
N ALA A 242 -11.06 -19.69 20.01
CA ALA A 242 -11.60 -21.05 20.03
C ALA A 242 -10.49 -22.10 19.96
N THR A 243 -9.50 -21.89 19.09
CA THR A 243 -8.39 -22.84 18.95
C THR A 243 -7.38 -22.76 20.09
N TRP A 244 -7.15 -21.58 20.68
CA TRP A 244 -6.37 -21.48 21.91
C TRP A 244 -7.04 -22.19 23.08
N LEU A 245 -8.37 -22.12 23.18
CA LEU A 245 -9.13 -22.90 24.17
C LEU A 245 -8.96 -24.41 23.93
N LEU A 246 -9.06 -24.87 22.68
CA LEU A 246 -8.81 -26.29 22.35
C LEU A 246 -7.41 -26.73 22.71
N TRP A 247 -6.38 -25.92 22.42
CA TRP A 247 -5.00 -26.22 22.82
C TRP A 247 -4.82 -26.23 24.34
N ALA A 248 -5.42 -25.27 25.05
CA ALA A 248 -5.37 -25.20 26.50
C ALA A 248 -6.02 -26.44 27.15
N LEU A 249 -7.18 -26.88 26.64
CA LEU A 249 -7.84 -28.09 27.10
C LEU A 249 -6.99 -29.34 26.79
N ALA A 250 -6.49 -29.48 25.57
CA ALA A 250 -5.67 -30.62 25.19
C ALA A 250 -4.40 -30.74 26.06
N LEU A 251 -3.64 -29.65 26.21
CA LEU A 251 -2.44 -29.64 27.03
C LEU A 251 -2.75 -29.81 28.53
N GLY A 252 -3.84 -29.22 29.01
CA GLY A 252 -4.28 -29.38 30.39
C GLY A 252 -4.71 -30.80 30.72
N LEU A 253 -5.43 -31.49 29.84
CA LEU A 253 -5.80 -32.89 30.01
C LEU A 253 -4.58 -33.81 30.02
N VAL A 254 -3.64 -33.60 29.08
CA VAL A 254 -2.38 -34.36 29.02
C VAL A 254 -1.55 -34.16 30.29
N ALA A 255 -1.38 -32.92 30.75
CA ALA A 255 -0.63 -32.62 31.96
C ALA A 255 -1.34 -33.14 33.23
N GLY A 256 -2.67 -33.05 33.29
CA GLY A 256 -3.47 -33.55 34.41
C GLY A 256 -3.37 -35.06 34.59
N GLY A 257 -3.32 -35.81 33.47
CA GLY A 257 -3.10 -37.26 33.49
C GLY A 257 -1.69 -37.65 33.95
N ALA A 258 -0.67 -36.83 33.66
CA ALA A 258 0.71 -37.14 33.99
C ALA A 258 1.16 -36.65 35.38
N LEU A 259 0.63 -35.51 35.85
CA LEU A 259 1.15 -34.77 37.02
C LEU A 259 0.09 -34.51 38.11
N ALA A 260 -1.11 -35.07 37.98
CA ALA A 260 -2.33 -34.81 38.75
C ALA A 260 -3.17 -33.60 38.29
N ALA A 261 -4.47 -33.64 38.61
CA ALA A 261 -5.49 -32.75 38.06
C ALA A 261 -5.22 -31.25 38.29
N GLY A 262 -4.63 -30.87 39.42
CA GLY A 262 -4.31 -29.46 39.72
C GLY A 262 -3.31 -28.85 38.73
N TRP A 263 -2.29 -29.62 38.31
CA TRP A 263 -1.32 -29.18 37.32
C TRP A 263 -1.92 -29.06 35.92
N GLY A 264 -2.92 -29.90 35.59
CA GLY A 264 -3.65 -29.80 34.33
C GLY A 264 -4.33 -28.44 34.14
N TRP A 265 -5.04 -27.96 35.17
CA TRP A 265 -5.70 -26.65 35.11
C TRP A 265 -4.71 -25.48 35.06
N ALA A 266 -3.59 -25.58 35.78
CA ALA A 266 -2.52 -24.58 35.72
C ALA A 266 -1.92 -24.48 34.30
N VAL A 267 -1.65 -25.61 33.65
CA VAL A 267 -1.14 -25.66 32.26
C VAL A 267 -2.16 -25.12 31.26
N ALA A 268 -3.45 -25.46 31.43
CA ALA A 268 -4.52 -24.92 30.59
C ALA A 268 -4.61 -23.38 30.69
N ALA A 269 -4.64 -22.85 31.91
CA ALA A 269 -4.67 -21.41 32.15
C ALA A 269 -3.42 -20.71 31.60
N ALA A 270 -2.24 -21.27 31.85
CA ALA A 270 -0.98 -20.75 31.31
C ALA A 270 -0.95 -20.74 29.78
N THR A 271 -1.50 -21.79 29.14
CA THR A 271 -1.60 -21.86 27.67
C THR A 271 -2.55 -20.79 27.13
N LEU A 272 -3.74 -20.65 27.74
CA LEU A 272 -4.75 -19.70 27.29
C LEU A 272 -4.27 -18.24 27.40
N LEU A 273 -3.55 -17.91 28.47
CA LEU A 273 -2.96 -16.58 28.67
C LEU A 273 -1.67 -16.38 27.88
N GLY A 274 -0.86 -17.43 27.76
CA GLY A 274 0.45 -17.40 27.09
C GLY A 274 0.35 -17.34 25.57
N ALA A 275 -0.64 -17.99 24.96
CA ALA A 275 -0.82 -18.03 23.51
C ALA A 275 -0.92 -16.63 22.84
N PRO A 276 -1.78 -15.68 23.29
CA PRO A 276 -1.83 -14.35 22.69
C PRO A 276 -0.54 -13.55 22.90
N VAL A 277 0.12 -13.72 24.05
CA VAL A 277 1.41 -13.06 24.34
C VAL A 277 2.50 -13.60 23.40
N CYS A 278 2.59 -14.93 23.24
CA CYS A 278 3.51 -15.58 22.31
C CYS A 278 3.28 -15.13 20.87
N ALA A 279 2.01 -15.09 20.42
CA ALA A 279 1.64 -14.63 19.08
C ALA A 279 2.11 -13.18 18.85
N ARG A 280 1.89 -12.28 19.82
CA ARG A 280 2.33 -10.88 19.74
C ARG A 280 3.85 -10.76 19.70
N LEU A 281 4.56 -11.48 20.57
CA LEU A 281 6.02 -11.45 20.65
C LEU A 281 6.69 -12.07 19.40
N ALA A 282 6.03 -13.01 18.74
CA ALA A 282 6.51 -13.62 17.51
C ALA A 282 6.44 -12.69 16.29
N LEU A 283 5.56 -11.68 16.27
CA LEU A 283 5.31 -10.85 15.09
C LEU A 283 6.59 -10.25 14.46
N PRO A 284 7.51 -9.61 15.21
CA PRO A 284 8.74 -9.07 14.61
C PRO A 284 9.63 -10.15 14.00
N GLY A 285 9.66 -11.35 14.62
CA GLY A 285 10.41 -12.49 14.12
C GLY A 285 9.80 -13.06 12.84
N ILE A 286 8.46 -13.15 12.76
CA ILE A 286 7.74 -13.58 11.55
C ILE A 286 8.03 -12.62 10.39
N ASP A 287 8.01 -11.31 10.64
CA ASP A 287 8.33 -10.31 9.62
C ASP A 287 9.78 -10.42 9.13
N ARG A 288 10.73 -10.68 10.03
CA ARG A 288 12.14 -10.94 9.69
C ARG A 288 12.29 -12.24 8.90
N ALA A 289 11.64 -13.32 9.33
CA ALA A 289 11.67 -14.61 8.65
C ALA A 289 11.07 -14.54 7.25
N ALA A 290 9.98 -13.80 7.06
CA ALA A 290 9.38 -13.57 5.74
C ALA A 290 10.32 -12.80 4.81
N ARG A 291 10.98 -11.74 5.30
CA ARG A 291 12.01 -11.01 4.53
C ARG A 291 13.19 -11.92 4.16
N LEU A 292 13.65 -12.73 5.12
CA LEU A 292 14.73 -13.68 4.91
C LEU A 292 14.37 -14.73 3.85
N ALA A 293 13.16 -15.30 3.91
CA ALA A 293 12.66 -16.23 2.92
C ALA A 293 12.57 -15.61 1.52
N GLY A 294 12.10 -14.37 1.41
CA GLY A 294 12.09 -13.61 0.15
C GLY A 294 13.50 -13.38 -0.41
N ALA A 295 14.45 -13.03 0.46
CA ALA A 295 15.85 -12.84 0.10
C ALA A 295 16.53 -14.14 -0.37
N PHE A 296 16.28 -15.26 0.32
CA PHE A 296 16.76 -16.58 -0.10
C PHE A 296 16.15 -17.01 -1.44
N LYS A 297 14.83 -16.80 -1.62
CA LYS A 297 14.16 -17.08 -2.89
C LYS A 297 14.80 -16.28 -4.02
N ALA A 298 15.01 -14.98 -3.82
CA ALA A 298 15.64 -14.13 -4.82
C ALA A 298 17.04 -14.63 -5.19
N ARG A 299 17.88 -14.89 -4.19
CA ARG A 299 19.22 -15.43 -4.41
C ARG A 299 19.19 -16.75 -5.17
N ARG A 300 18.32 -17.68 -4.78
CA ARG A 300 18.16 -18.98 -5.43
C ARG A 300 17.72 -18.86 -6.89
N VAL A 301 16.79 -17.95 -7.20
CA VAL A 301 16.35 -17.70 -8.59
C VAL A 301 17.50 -17.12 -9.41
N LEU A 302 18.17 -16.08 -8.89
CA LEU A 302 19.26 -15.40 -9.60
C LEU A 302 20.52 -16.27 -9.75
N SER A 303 20.80 -17.18 -8.80
CA SER A 303 21.98 -18.05 -8.87
C SER A 303 21.77 -19.28 -9.76
N ARG A 304 20.53 -19.72 -9.96
CA ARG A 304 20.23 -20.90 -10.77
C ARG A 304 20.12 -20.59 -12.26
N ASP A 305 19.79 -19.35 -12.60
CA ASP A 305 19.52 -18.92 -13.97
C ASP A 305 20.13 -17.53 -14.20
N PRO A 306 21.45 -17.46 -14.52
CA PRO A 306 22.15 -16.20 -14.71
C PRO A 306 21.64 -15.43 -15.94
N ASP A 307 21.16 -16.13 -16.96
CA ASP A 307 20.60 -15.52 -18.17
C ASP A 307 19.29 -14.80 -17.86
N ARG A 308 18.41 -15.42 -17.06
CA ARG A 308 17.20 -14.76 -16.56
C ARG A 308 17.53 -13.56 -15.68
N ALA A 309 18.55 -13.66 -14.82
CA ALA A 309 19.01 -12.53 -14.02
C ALA A 309 19.48 -11.36 -14.89
N ALA A 310 20.31 -11.64 -15.91
CA ALA A 310 20.78 -10.65 -16.87
C ALA A 310 19.63 -10.03 -17.67
N SER A 311 18.68 -10.84 -18.13
CA SER A 311 17.47 -10.39 -18.84
C SER A 311 16.61 -9.46 -17.98
N LEU A 312 16.38 -9.81 -16.71
CA LEU A 312 15.64 -8.96 -15.76
C LEU A 312 16.37 -7.64 -15.50
N LEU A 313 17.69 -7.65 -15.37
CA LEU A 313 18.48 -6.42 -15.21
C LEU A 313 18.44 -5.54 -16.47
N ALA A 314 18.45 -6.14 -17.66
CA ALA A 314 18.30 -5.42 -18.93
C ALA A 314 16.90 -4.80 -19.09
N LEU A 315 15.84 -5.52 -18.69
CA LEU A 315 14.48 -4.96 -18.66
C LEU A 315 14.37 -3.80 -17.66
N ARG A 316 15.00 -3.95 -16.49
CA ARG A 316 15.06 -2.90 -15.47
C ARG A 316 15.78 -1.65 -15.98
N SER A 317 16.93 -1.81 -16.63
CA SER A 317 17.70 -0.68 -17.18
C SER A 317 16.94 0.02 -18.30
N ARG A 318 16.25 -0.73 -19.16
CA ARG A 318 15.35 -0.18 -20.19
C ARG A 318 14.20 0.62 -19.58
N ALA A 319 13.54 0.07 -18.55
CA ALA A 319 12.47 0.78 -17.84
C ALA A 319 12.99 2.06 -17.16
N ARG A 320 14.18 2.00 -16.55
CA ARG A 320 14.84 3.16 -15.96
C ARG A 320 15.15 4.24 -17.00
N ALA A 321 15.76 3.86 -18.12
CA ALA A 321 16.08 4.79 -19.21
C ALA A 321 14.82 5.45 -19.79
N ALA A 322 13.75 4.69 -19.98
CA ALA A 322 12.47 5.23 -20.44
C ALA A 322 11.85 6.23 -19.44
N LEU A 323 11.97 5.95 -18.14
CA LEU A 323 11.57 6.91 -17.09
C LEU A 323 12.44 8.16 -17.10
N ASP A 324 13.76 8.02 -17.22
CA ASP A 324 14.66 9.18 -17.29
C ASP A 324 14.36 10.05 -18.52
N ALA A 325 14.06 9.45 -19.68
CA ALA A 325 13.65 10.16 -20.90
C ALA A 325 12.29 10.89 -20.74
N LEU A 326 11.35 10.29 -20.00
CA LEU A 326 10.07 10.92 -19.65
C LEU A 326 10.28 12.18 -18.81
N PHE A 327 11.23 12.17 -17.87
CA PHE A 327 11.54 13.33 -17.03
C PHE A 327 12.45 14.37 -17.71
N ALA A 328 13.30 13.98 -18.66
CA ALA A 328 14.15 14.91 -19.40
C ALA A 328 13.31 15.97 -20.13
N GLY A 329 12.27 15.55 -20.85
CA GLY A 329 11.38 16.49 -21.56
C GLY A 329 10.57 17.42 -20.69
N ALA A 330 10.42 17.11 -19.40
CA ALA A 330 9.74 18.00 -18.47
C ALA A 330 10.63 19.18 -18.05
N ARG A 331 11.96 19.10 -18.25
CA ARG A 331 12.90 20.19 -17.91
C ARG A 331 13.09 21.18 -19.06
N ASP A 332 12.87 20.75 -20.29
CA ASP A 332 13.13 21.56 -21.49
C ASP A 332 11.93 22.43 -21.91
N GLY A 333 10.81 22.37 -21.16
CA GLY A 333 9.67 23.27 -21.38
C GLY A 333 9.95 24.68 -20.85
N PRO A 334 9.44 25.75 -21.50
CA PRO A 334 9.58 27.11 -21.00
C PRO A 334 8.94 27.20 -19.60
N GLY A 335 9.78 27.47 -18.60
CA GLY A 335 9.39 27.63 -17.20
C GLY A 335 8.72 28.96 -16.91
#